data_AF-A0A836MB98-F1
#
_entry.id   AF-A0A836MB98-F1
#
_cell.length_a   1.000
_cell.length_b   1.000
_cell.length_c   1.000
_cell.angle_alpha   90.00
_cell.angle_beta   90.00
_cell.angle_gamma   90.00
#
_symmetry.space_group_name_H-M   'P 1'
#
loop_
_entity.id
_entity.type
_entity.pdbx_description
1 polymer ?
#
loop_
_entity_poly.entity_id
_entity_poly.type
_entity_poly.pdbx_seq_one_letter_code
_entity_poly.pdbx_strand_id
1 'polypeptide(L)'
;MYNLANPQQIEQNLLQHGITKDKTIVLYSDNPLAAYRVFWALKWAGVEDVRVLNGNLATWIDAGFPTETKVNQPLPKTAFGTTIPANPQINISPT
;
A
#
# COMPACT_ATOMS: atom_id res chain seq x y z
N MET A 1 2.63 5.36 19.92
CA MET A 1 1.31 4.93 19.38
C MET A 1 1.33 5.22 17.88
N TYR A 2 1.31 4.20 17.01
CA TYR A 2 1.51 4.38 15.56
C TYR A 2 0.18 4.60 14.83
N ASN A 3 -0.26 5.87 14.78
CA ASN A 3 -1.38 6.29 13.95
C ASN A 3 -0.93 6.55 12.52
N LEU A 4 -1.88 6.66 11.60
CA LEU A 4 -1.61 7.19 10.27
C LEU A 4 -0.99 8.59 10.36
N ALA A 5 -0.09 8.90 9.42
CA ALA A 5 0.32 10.26 9.15
C ALA A 5 -0.88 11.11 8.71
N ASN A 6 -0.73 12.44 8.68
CA ASN A 6 -1.82 13.27 8.20
C ASN A 6 -2.13 12.99 6.71
N PRO A 7 -3.37 13.26 6.25
CA PRO A 7 -3.79 12.92 4.90
C PRO A 7 -2.88 13.45 3.79
N GLN A 8 -2.36 14.67 3.95
CA GLN A 8 -1.50 15.34 2.96
C GLN A 8 -0.14 14.62 2.83
N GLN A 9 0.45 14.21 3.95
CA GLN A 9 1.69 13.42 3.96
C GLN A 9 1.49 12.05 3.29
N ILE A 10 0.35 11.41 3.55
CA ILE A 10 0.00 10.13 2.91
C ILE A 10 -0.15 10.34 1.41
N GLU A 11 -0.91 11.33 0.96
CA GLU A 11 -1.10 11.63 -0.46
C GLU A 11 0.24 11.84 -1.17
N GLN A 12 1.11 12.68 -0.61
CA GLN A 12 2.43 12.94 -1.17
C GLN A 12 3.28 11.66 -1.29
N ASN A 13 3.28 10.82 -0.26
CA ASN A 13 4.02 9.56 -0.29
C ASN A 13 3.47 8.61 -1.36
N LEU A 14 2.15 8.42 -1.41
CA LEU A 14 1.50 7.57 -2.43
C LEU A 14 1.83 8.06 -3.84
N LEU A 15 1.77 9.37 -4.07
CA LEU A 15 2.10 9.98 -5.36
C LEU A 15 3.56 9.80 -5.74
N GLN A 16 4.50 9.94 -4.81
CA GLN A 16 5.92 9.66 -5.05
C GLN A 16 6.17 8.20 -5.45
N HIS A 17 5.39 7.27 -4.91
CA HIS A 17 5.42 5.85 -5.27
C HIS A 17 4.54 5.49 -6.49
N GLY A 18 3.96 6.50 -7.15
CA GLY A 18 3.13 6.33 -8.33
C GLY A 18 1.83 5.59 -8.07
N ILE A 19 1.30 5.67 -6.84
CA ILE A 19 0.05 5.06 -6.40
C ILE A 19 -1.07 6.07 -6.56
N THR A 20 -2.13 5.67 -7.27
CA THR A 20 -3.36 6.45 -7.50
C THR A 20 -4.57 5.60 -7.15
N LYS A 21 -5.72 6.25 -6.97
CA LYS A 21 -7.00 5.62 -6.62
C LYS A 21 -7.36 4.42 -7.51
N ASP A 22 -7.15 4.55 -8.80
CA ASP A 22 -7.51 3.60 -9.87
C ASP A 22 -6.44 2.51 -10.13
N LYS A 23 -5.28 2.60 -9.48
CA LYS A 23 -4.19 1.65 -9.69
C LYS A 23 -4.45 0.35 -8.91
N THR A 24 -4.37 -0.79 -9.58
CA THR A 24 -4.30 -2.09 -8.90
C THR A 24 -2.98 -2.19 -8.13
N ILE A 25 -3.08 -2.39 -6.81
CA ILE A 25 -1.93 -2.57 -5.93
C ILE A 25 -1.92 -4.00 -5.37
N VAL A 26 -0.83 -4.71 -5.58
CA VAL A 26 -0.58 -6.04 -4.97
C VAL A 26 0.51 -5.89 -3.92
N LEU A 27 0.15 -6.08 -2.66
CA LEU A 27 1.06 -6.00 -1.53
C LEU A 27 1.61 -7.38 -1.19
N TYR A 28 2.89 -7.42 -0.85
CA TYR A 28 3.57 -8.56 -0.25
C TYR A 28 4.74 -8.03 0.59
N SER A 29 5.20 -8.81 1.55
CA SER A 29 6.38 -8.48 2.35
C SER A 29 7.00 -9.75 2.92
N ASP A 30 8.27 -9.70 3.30
CA ASP A 30 8.90 -10.65 4.21
C ASP A 30 8.31 -10.57 5.65
N ASN A 31 7.64 -9.46 6.00
CA ASN A 31 6.85 -9.29 7.20
C ASN A 31 5.35 -9.08 6.86
N PRO A 32 4.51 -10.13 6.95
CA PRO A 32 3.10 -10.06 6.57
C PRO A 32 2.30 -8.95 7.27
N LEU A 33 2.60 -8.65 8.55
CA LEU A 33 1.90 -7.61 9.29
C LEU A 33 2.12 -6.21 8.70
N ALA A 34 3.32 -5.96 8.13
CA ALA A 34 3.60 -4.71 7.44
C ALA A 34 2.74 -4.58 6.16
N ALA A 35 2.63 -5.63 5.36
CA ALA A 35 1.76 -5.65 4.18
C ALA A 35 0.29 -5.41 4.55
N TYR A 36 -0.21 -6.06 5.59
CA TYR A 36 -1.59 -5.84 6.06
C TYR A 36 -1.82 -4.43 6.62
N ARG A 37 -0.81 -3.85 7.27
CA ARG A 37 -0.92 -2.47 7.75
C ARG A 37 -1.07 -1.48 6.59
N VAL A 38 -0.26 -1.65 5.55
CA VAL A 38 -0.34 -0.84 4.33
C VAL A 38 -1.65 -1.09 3.58
N PHE A 39 -2.13 -2.33 3.52
CA PHE A 39 -3.41 -2.67 2.91
C PHE A 39 -4.54 -1.78 3.44
N TRP A 40 -4.69 -1.72 4.76
CA TRP A 40 -5.75 -0.91 5.35
C TRP A 40 -5.53 0.59 5.21
N ALA A 41 -4.28 1.06 5.21
CA ALA A 41 -3.96 2.45 4.92
C ALA A 41 -4.36 2.85 3.49
N LEU A 42 -4.14 1.98 2.49
CA LEU A 42 -4.54 2.21 1.11
C LEU A 42 -6.07 2.19 0.95
N LYS A 43 -6.78 1.28 1.65
CA LYS A 43 -8.24 1.28 1.67
C LYS A 43 -8.81 2.54 2.34
N TRP A 44 -8.24 2.97 3.46
CA TRP A 44 -8.59 4.24 4.11
C TRP A 44 -8.38 5.43 3.18
N ALA A 45 -7.26 5.45 2.45
CA ALA A 45 -6.95 6.51 1.49
C ALA A 45 -7.93 6.55 0.31
N GLY A 46 -8.37 5.38 -0.17
CA GLY A 46 -9.36 5.27 -1.24
C GLY A 46 -8.90 4.54 -2.48
N VAL A 47 -7.80 3.77 -2.42
CA VAL A 47 -7.41 2.90 -3.53
C VAL A 47 -8.49 1.83 -3.73
N GLU A 48 -8.97 1.70 -4.96
CA GLU A 48 -10.13 0.87 -5.31
C GLU A 48 -9.76 -0.62 -5.26
N ASP A 49 -8.67 -1.00 -5.93
CA ASP A 49 -8.18 -2.36 -6.03
C ASP A 49 -6.85 -2.55 -5.26
N VAL A 50 -6.96 -3.09 -4.05
CA VAL A 50 -5.82 -3.47 -3.22
C VAL A 50 -5.91 -4.96 -2.93
N ARG A 51 -4.83 -5.70 -3.16
CA ARG A 51 -4.73 -7.14 -2.96
C ARG A 51 -3.50 -7.46 -2.12
N VAL A 52 -3.51 -8.62 -1.47
CA VAL A 52 -2.33 -9.15 -0.80
C VAL A 52 -2.00 -10.51 -1.42
N LEU A 53 -0.72 -10.74 -1.73
CA LEU A 53 -0.27 -12.06 -2.17
C LEU A 53 -0.47 -13.06 -1.03
N ASN A 54 -1.30 -14.07 -1.26
CA ASN A 54 -1.56 -15.09 -0.25
C ASN A 54 -0.26 -15.83 0.10
N GLY A 55 0.08 -15.88 1.40
CA GLY A 55 1.36 -16.41 1.88
C GLY A 55 2.58 -15.49 1.67
N ASN A 56 2.37 -14.28 1.15
CA ASN A 56 3.39 -13.23 1.03
C ASN A 56 4.66 -13.68 0.26
N LEU A 57 5.82 -13.06 0.52
CA LEU A 57 7.06 -13.36 -0.20
C LEU A 57 7.48 -14.84 -0.05
N ALA A 58 7.22 -15.46 1.11
CA ALA A 58 7.57 -16.85 1.36
C ALA A 58 6.95 -17.79 0.31
N THR A 59 5.65 -17.66 0.04
CA THR A 59 4.98 -18.51 -0.96
C THR A 59 5.46 -18.26 -2.40
N TRP A 60 5.89 -17.04 -2.73
CA TRP A 60 6.53 -16.77 -4.03
C TRP A 60 7.83 -17.57 -4.20
N ILE A 61 8.65 -17.60 -3.14
CA ILE A 61 9.92 -18.33 -3.10
C ILE A 61 9.66 -19.84 -3.10
N ASP A 62 8.73 -20.33 -2.29
CA ASP A 62 8.40 -21.76 -2.21
C ASP A 62 7.86 -22.32 -3.53
N ALA A 63 7.20 -21.47 -4.33
CA ALA A 63 6.75 -21.80 -5.68
C ALA A 63 7.88 -21.79 -6.73
N GLY A 64 9.11 -21.45 -6.35
CA GLY A 64 10.28 -21.45 -7.24
C GLY A 64 10.36 -20.26 -8.20
N PHE A 65 9.61 -19.19 -7.94
CA PHE A 65 9.67 -17.99 -8.78
C PHE A 65 10.92 -17.14 -8.48
N PRO A 66 11.46 -16.42 -9.49
CA PRO A 66 12.67 -15.62 -9.31
C PRO A 66 12.42 -14.41 -8.40
N THR A 67 13.48 -13.98 -7.74
CA THR A 67 13.55 -12.73 -6.96
C THR A 67 14.63 -11.81 -7.52
N GLU A 68 14.59 -10.54 -7.13
CA GLU A 68 15.61 -9.56 -7.49
C GLU A 68 16.06 -8.75 -6.27
N THR A 69 17.27 -8.20 -6.33
CA THR A 69 17.84 -7.30 -5.32
C THR A 69 18.06 -5.88 -5.84
N LYS A 70 17.75 -5.63 -7.12
CA LYS A 70 17.86 -4.32 -7.74
C LYS A 70 16.77 -3.40 -7.20
N VAL A 71 17.16 -2.17 -6.82
CA VAL A 71 16.21 -1.14 -6.41
C VAL A 71 15.38 -0.68 -7.61
N ASN A 72 14.06 -0.83 -7.52
CA ASN A 72 13.11 -0.32 -8.50
C ASN A 72 12.69 1.11 -8.16
N GLN A 73 12.80 2.02 -9.13
CA GLN A 73 12.39 3.42 -8.98
C GLN A 73 10.95 3.59 -9.45
N PRO A 74 10.01 4.03 -8.59
CA PRO A 74 8.65 4.31 -9.00
C PRO A 74 8.60 5.53 -9.93
N LEU A 75 7.56 5.59 -10.76
CA LEU A 75 7.24 6.78 -11.55
C LEU A 75 6.22 7.63 -10.77
N PRO A 76 6.59 8.83 -10.29
CA PRO A 76 5.69 9.67 -9.52
C PRO A 76 4.44 10.06 -10.31
N LYS A 77 3.38 10.38 -9.58
CA LYS A 77 2.12 10.91 -10.10
C LYS A 77 1.83 12.29 -9.51
N THR A 78 0.99 13.06 -10.17
CA THR A 78 0.68 14.45 -9.77
C THR A 78 -0.68 14.59 -9.08
N ALA A 79 -1.57 13.60 -9.20
CA ALA A 79 -2.89 13.62 -8.61
C ALA A 79 -3.31 12.21 -8.18
N PHE A 80 -3.90 12.08 -6.98
CA PHE A 80 -4.30 10.78 -6.44
C PHE A 80 -5.61 10.27 -7.06
N GLY A 81 -6.51 11.19 -7.45
CA GLY A 81 -7.80 10.87 -8.07
C GLY A 81 -9.00 10.90 -7.11
N THR A 82 -8.79 11.24 -5.84
CA THR A 82 -9.84 11.55 -4.84
C THR A 82 -9.22 12.30 -3.66
N THR A 83 -10.06 12.86 -2.79
CA THR A 83 -9.63 13.39 -1.49
C THR A 83 -9.28 12.23 -0.55
N ILE A 84 -8.16 12.35 0.16
CA ILE A 84 -7.77 11.44 1.24
C ILE A 84 -8.18 12.05 2.60
N PRO A 85 -8.78 11.27 3.52
CA PRO A 85 -9.28 9.92 3.30
C PRO A 85 -10.59 9.86 2.53
N ALA A 86 -10.69 8.92 1.60
CA ALA A 86 -11.97 8.59 0.98
C ALA A 86 -12.85 7.71 1.90
N ASN A 87 -12.24 6.95 2.81
CA ASN A 87 -12.93 6.03 3.71
C ASN A 87 -12.58 6.30 5.19
N PRO A 88 -12.97 7.46 5.76
CA PRO A 88 -12.62 7.83 7.14
C PRO A 88 -13.19 6.88 8.21
N GLN A 89 -14.21 6.09 7.88
CA GLN A 89 -14.79 5.07 8.76
C GLN A 89 -13.86 3.88 9.02
N ILE A 90 -12.83 3.67 8.19
CA ILE A 90 -11.82 2.62 8.41
C ILE A 90 -10.90 3.08 9.54
N ASN A 91 -11.16 2.61 10.76
CA ASN A 91 -10.29 2.87 11.90
C ASN A 91 -9.14 1.86 11.92
N ILE A 92 -7.92 2.37 11.81
CA ILE A 92 -6.70 1.57 11.93
C ILE A 92 -5.84 1.95 13.13
N SER A 93 -6.27 2.89 13.97
CA SER A 93 -5.58 3.15 15.23
C SER A 93 -5.96 2.05 16.25
N PRO A 94 -5.01 1.54 17.06
CA PRO A 94 -5.40 0.76 18.22
C PRO A 94 -6.24 1.66 19.14
N THR A 95 -7.41 1.18 19.54
CA THR A 95 -8.28 1.82 20.54
C THR A 95 -7.58 1.97 21.87
#